data_AF-A0A7S0NPQ1-F1
#
_entry.id   AF-A0A7S0NPQ1-F1
#
_cell.length_a   1.000
_cell.length_b   1.000
_cell.length_c   1.000
_cell.angle_alpha   90.00
_cell.angle_beta   90.00
_cell.angle_gamma   90.00
#
_symmetry.space_group_name_H-M   'P 1'
#
loop_
_entity.id
_entity.type
_entity.pdbx_description
1 polymer ?
#
loop_
_entity_poly.entity_id
_entity_poly.type
_entity_poly.pdbx_seq_one_letter_code
_entity_poly.pdbx_strand_id
1 'polypeptide(L)'
;QHALRARRICHMLCTPKLSTSLFRTQLRTTALRTLRPLCASTATPDVSRREMGRSILEVRKHIFGSALPGDTQPFRTLKNLKARGFLGPKVEAYLPTPIKFGKHPVIRQVLNEERLEKMAVNRKLGKAPPPKGQGKRKAKKK
;
A
#
# COMPACT_ATOMS: atom_id res chain seq x y z
N GLN A 1 -24.58 2.74 16.46
CA GLN A 1 -25.97 2.42 16.05
C GLN A 1 -26.15 2.95 14.63
N HIS A 2 -26.27 2.06 13.64
CA HIS A 2 -27.15 2.17 12.48
C HIS A 2 -26.87 0.99 11.55
N ALA A 3 -27.86 0.11 11.51
CA ALA A 3 -27.85 -1.18 10.85
C ALA A 3 -28.29 -1.07 9.40
N LEU A 4 -27.75 -1.98 8.57
CA LEU A 4 -28.46 -2.84 7.63
C LEU A 4 -29.67 -2.25 6.87
N ARG A 5 -29.52 -2.14 5.54
CA ARG A 5 -30.56 -2.31 4.50
C ARG A 5 -29.86 -2.09 3.15
N ALA A 6 -30.06 -2.81 2.06
CA ALA A 6 -30.81 -4.03 1.76
C ALA A 6 -30.44 -4.42 0.31
N ARG A 7 -30.46 -5.74 0.03
CA ARG A 7 -31.04 -6.41 -1.16
C ARG A 7 -30.62 -5.88 -2.55
N ARG A 8 -29.87 -6.71 -3.31
CA ARG A 8 -30.40 -7.63 -4.34
C ARG A 8 -31.25 -6.94 -5.42
N ILE A 9 -30.66 -6.71 -6.58
CA ILE A 9 -31.30 -6.50 -7.90
C ILE A 9 -30.38 -7.19 -8.92
N CYS A 10 -30.75 -8.40 -9.36
CA CYS A 10 -31.28 -8.75 -10.70
C CYS A 10 -30.16 -9.13 -11.68
N HIS A 11 -30.00 -10.41 -12.02
CA HIS A 11 -30.75 -11.20 -13.02
C HIS A 11 -30.04 -11.19 -14.39
N MET A 12 -29.94 -12.41 -14.94
CA MET A 12 -30.14 -12.72 -16.36
C MET A 12 -29.03 -12.42 -17.37
N LEU A 13 -28.15 -13.40 -17.54
CA LEU A 13 -27.69 -13.87 -18.87
C LEU A 13 -27.50 -15.39 -18.75
N CYS A 14 -28.55 -16.21 -18.66
CA CYS A 14 -29.30 -16.82 -19.77
C CYS A 14 -28.60 -16.77 -21.14
N THR A 15 -27.96 -17.88 -21.53
CA THR A 15 -28.26 -18.64 -22.76
C THR A 15 -27.62 -20.04 -22.69
N PRO A 16 -28.41 -21.12 -22.73
CA PRO A 16 -27.95 -22.41 -23.22
C PRO A 16 -28.63 -22.76 -24.56
N LYS A 17 -27.96 -23.63 -25.33
CA LYS A 17 -28.47 -24.42 -26.48
C LYS A 17 -28.53 -23.70 -27.83
N LEU A 18 -27.62 -24.10 -28.72
CA LEU A 18 -27.99 -24.33 -30.12
C LEU A 18 -27.87 -25.83 -30.40
N SER A 19 -29.03 -26.48 -30.40
CA SER A 19 -29.28 -27.70 -31.14
C SER A 19 -29.38 -27.35 -32.63
N THR A 20 -28.48 -27.87 -33.44
CA THR A 20 -28.71 -27.95 -34.89
C THR A 20 -29.01 -29.39 -35.25
N SER A 21 -30.30 -29.60 -35.46
CA SER A 21 -30.93 -30.74 -36.08
C SER A 21 -30.41 -30.98 -37.50
N LEU A 22 -30.25 -32.26 -37.83
CA LEU A 22 -30.74 -32.89 -39.06
C LEU A 22 -30.56 -32.08 -40.35
N PHE A 23 -29.50 -32.37 -41.11
CA PHE A 23 -29.68 -32.57 -42.54
C PHE A 23 -28.91 -33.80 -43.00
N ARG A 24 -29.72 -34.82 -43.29
CA ARG A 24 -29.40 -36.08 -43.91
C ARG A 24 -29.37 -35.83 -45.42
N THR A 25 -28.20 -35.91 -46.04
CA THR A 25 -28.10 -36.21 -47.47
C THR A 25 -27.05 -37.27 -47.68
N GLN A 26 -27.57 -38.48 -47.91
CA GLN A 26 -26.86 -39.63 -48.43
C GLN A 26 -26.39 -39.32 -49.86
N LEU A 27 -25.08 -39.30 -50.09
CA LEU A 27 -24.53 -39.65 -51.39
C LEU A 27 -23.39 -40.64 -51.18
N ARG A 28 -23.74 -41.91 -51.40
CA ARG A 28 -22.81 -43.00 -51.63
C ARG A 28 -21.99 -42.66 -52.88
N THR A 29 -20.67 -42.58 -52.74
CA THR A 29 -19.76 -42.98 -53.82
C THR A 29 -18.61 -43.76 -53.19
N THR A 30 -18.51 -45.00 -53.66
CA THR A 30 -17.52 -45.99 -53.29
C THR A 30 -16.17 -45.71 -53.92
N ALA A 31 -15.14 -46.17 -53.23
CA ALA A 31 -13.78 -46.40 -53.71
C ALA A 31 -12.97 -45.13 -54.02
N LEU A 32 -11.91 -44.91 -53.23
CA LEU A 32 -10.54 -45.11 -53.68
C LEU A 32 -9.58 -44.93 -52.49
N ARG A 33 -8.78 -45.98 -52.28
CA ARG A 33 -7.34 -45.92 -51.95
C ARG A 33 -6.90 -44.98 -50.83
N THR A 34 -6.58 -45.60 -49.70
CA THR A 34 -5.24 -45.54 -49.08
C THR A 34 -4.32 -44.44 -49.61
N LEU A 35 -4.45 -43.24 -49.06
CA LEU A 35 -3.36 -42.29 -48.96
C LEU A 35 -3.27 -41.90 -47.49
N ARG A 36 -2.30 -42.52 -46.80
CA ARG A 36 -1.81 -42.02 -45.52
C ARG A 36 -1.41 -40.56 -45.74
N PRO A 37 -1.97 -39.57 -45.03
CA PRO A 37 -1.31 -38.30 -44.94
C PRO A 37 -0.04 -38.54 -44.13
N LEU A 38 1.12 -38.60 -44.81
CA LEU A 38 2.41 -38.28 -44.21
C LEU A 38 2.45 -36.77 -43.92
N CYS A 39 1.48 -36.29 -43.15
CA CYS A 39 1.64 -35.05 -42.42
C CYS A 39 2.29 -35.49 -41.12
N ALA A 40 3.62 -35.43 -41.09
CA ALA A 40 4.33 -35.30 -39.83
C ALA A 40 3.73 -34.06 -39.17
N SER A 41 2.80 -34.28 -38.22
CA SER A 41 2.53 -33.27 -37.22
C SER A 41 3.90 -32.97 -36.63
N THR A 42 4.38 -31.76 -36.84
CA THR A 42 5.40 -31.21 -35.97
C THR A 42 4.81 -31.36 -34.58
N ALA A 43 5.23 -32.41 -33.87
CA ALA A 43 4.79 -32.69 -32.54
C ALA A 43 5.15 -31.44 -31.75
N THR A 44 4.14 -30.60 -31.50
CA THR A 44 4.24 -29.63 -30.44
C THR A 44 4.64 -30.45 -29.23
N PRO A 45 5.76 -30.16 -28.56
CA PRO A 45 6.03 -30.85 -27.30
C PRO A 45 4.75 -30.67 -26.48
N ASP A 46 4.19 -31.77 -25.98
CA ASP A 46 3.06 -31.75 -25.05
C ASP A 46 3.59 -31.12 -23.75
N VAL A 47 3.81 -29.82 -23.77
CA VAL A 47 4.32 -29.05 -22.65
C VAL A 47 3.24 -29.15 -21.60
N SER A 48 3.56 -29.78 -20.48
CA SER A 48 2.59 -29.98 -19.43
C SER A 48 2.03 -28.61 -19.03
N ARG A 49 0.72 -28.53 -18.76
CA ARG A 49 0.07 -27.25 -18.36
C ARG A 49 0.82 -26.54 -17.22
N ARG A 50 1.53 -27.31 -16.39
CA ARG A 50 2.38 -26.82 -15.30
C ARG A 50 3.67 -26.14 -15.80
N GLU A 51 4.34 -26.68 -16.81
CA GLU A 51 5.51 -26.08 -17.45
C GLU A 51 5.16 -24.80 -18.22
N MET A 52 4.03 -24.79 -18.92
CA MET A 52 3.47 -23.56 -19.52
C MET A 52 3.22 -22.49 -18.45
N GLY A 53 2.67 -22.88 -17.29
CA GLY A 53 2.48 -21.96 -16.17
C GLY A 53 3.79 -21.39 -15.62
N ARG A 54 4.86 -22.19 -15.53
CA ARG A 54 6.17 -21.74 -15.04
C ARG A 54 6.86 -20.78 -16.01
N SER A 55 6.86 -21.08 -17.31
CA SER A 55 7.43 -20.21 -18.34
C SER A 55 6.73 -18.84 -18.40
N ILE A 56 5.40 -18.80 -18.26
CA ILE A 56 4.65 -17.55 -18.18
C ILE A 56 5.04 -16.73 -16.94
N LEU A 57 5.22 -17.38 -15.79
CA LEU A 57 5.64 -16.71 -14.56
C LEU A 57 7.08 -16.19 -14.63
N GLU A 58 7.97 -16.91 -15.31
CA GLU A 58 9.35 -16.49 -15.56
C GLU A 58 9.42 -15.28 -16.49
N VAL A 59 8.67 -15.30 -17.60
CA VAL A 59 8.52 -14.16 -18.51
C VAL A 59 7.96 -12.95 -17.76
N ARG A 60 6.96 -13.16 -16.89
CA ARG A 60 6.40 -12.09 -16.05
C ARG A 60 7.41 -11.51 -15.07
N LYS A 61 8.25 -12.35 -14.45
CA LYS A 61 9.37 -11.91 -13.59
C LYS A 61 10.40 -11.11 -14.38
N HIS A 62 10.68 -11.48 -15.63
CA HIS A 62 11.61 -10.74 -16.48
C HIS A 62 11.04 -9.37 -16.87
N ILE A 63 9.77 -9.30 -17.26
CA ILE A 63 9.13 -8.06 -17.71
C ILE A 63 8.87 -7.09 -16.54
N PHE A 64 8.35 -7.59 -15.42
CA PHE A 64 7.85 -6.75 -14.32
C PHE A 64 8.71 -6.78 -13.05
N GLY A 65 9.78 -7.59 -13.02
CA GLY A 65 10.62 -7.75 -11.83
C GLY A 65 9.93 -8.45 -10.66
N SER A 66 8.77 -9.08 -10.88
CA SER A 66 7.99 -9.75 -9.82
C SER A 66 8.70 -11.00 -9.30
N ALA A 67 8.72 -11.21 -7.98
CA ALA A 67 9.30 -12.42 -7.38
C ALA A 67 8.43 -13.66 -7.67
N LEU A 68 9.08 -14.81 -7.93
CA LEU A 68 8.39 -16.09 -8.05
C LEU A 68 8.01 -16.62 -6.65
N PRO A 69 6.85 -17.29 -6.50
CA PRO A 69 6.50 -17.96 -5.27
C PRO A 69 7.48 -19.12 -5.02
N GLY A 70 8.38 -18.95 -4.04
CA GLY A 70 9.43 -19.94 -3.68
C GLY A 70 10.85 -19.37 -3.59
N ASP A 71 11.11 -18.21 -4.20
CA ASP A 71 12.45 -17.58 -4.24
C ASP A 71 12.82 -16.82 -2.94
N THR A 72 11.89 -16.68 -1.99
CA THR A 72 12.04 -15.77 -0.86
C THR A 72 11.87 -16.45 0.49
N GLN A 73 12.96 -16.52 1.25
CA GLN A 73 12.90 -16.66 2.70
C GLN A 73 12.15 -15.45 3.29
N PRO A 74 11.09 -15.65 4.09
CA PRO A 74 10.05 -14.65 4.35
C PRO A 74 10.53 -13.38 5.09
N PHE A 75 11.70 -13.41 5.73
CA PHE A 75 12.15 -12.33 6.62
C PHE A 75 13.57 -11.79 6.38
N ARG A 76 14.31 -12.26 5.37
CA ARG A 76 15.76 -11.96 5.25
C ARG A 76 16.19 -11.08 4.07
N THR A 77 15.31 -10.77 3.13
CA THR A 77 15.73 -10.08 1.89
C THR A 77 15.43 -8.58 1.92
N LEU A 78 16.40 -7.78 1.47
CA LEU A 78 16.29 -6.32 1.28
C LEU A 78 15.09 -5.90 0.41
N LYS A 79 14.50 -6.83 -0.34
CA LYS A 79 13.28 -6.64 -1.15
C LYS A 79 12.08 -6.23 -0.29
N ASN A 80 11.88 -6.87 0.86
CA ASN A 80 10.75 -6.56 1.76
C ASN A 80 10.92 -5.20 2.45
N LEU A 81 12.16 -4.80 2.74
CA LEU A 81 12.47 -3.47 3.27
C LEU A 81 12.22 -2.38 2.22
N LYS A 82 12.62 -2.61 0.96
CA LYS A 82 12.34 -1.68 -0.14
C LYS A 82 10.84 -1.56 -0.44
N ALA A 83 10.09 -2.66 -0.38
CA ALA A 83 8.65 -2.68 -0.64
C ALA A 83 7.84 -1.90 0.40
N ARG A 84 8.31 -1.80 1.65
CA ARG A 84 7.67 -0.99 2.70
C ARG A 84 7.79 0.52 2.44
N GLY A 85 8.75 0.95 1.61
CA GLY A 85 9.04 2.36 1.36
C GLY A 85 9.71 3.05 2.56
N PHE A 86 10.38 4.17 2.30
CA PHE A 86 10.99 4.98 3.36
C PHE A 86 9.92 5.85 4.02
N LEU A 87 9.68 5.63 5.32
CA LEU A 87 8.66 6.35 6.09
C LEU A 87 9.14 7.72 6.62
N GLY A 88 10.45 8.02 6.53
CA GLY A 88 11.05 9.24 7.09
C GLY A 88 10.31 10.54 6.76
N PRO A 89 10.09 10.92 5.48
CA PRO A 89 9.44 12.18 5.15
C PRO A 89 8.00 12.26 5.67
N LYS A 90 7.29 11.13 5.74
CA LYS A 90 5.94 11.06 6.31
C LYS A 90 5.94 11.27 7.82
N VAL A 91 6.94 10.73 8.52
CA VAL A 91 7.10 10.87 9.98
C VAL A 91 7.59 12.28 10.33
N GLU A 92 8.50 12.84 9.56
CA GLU A 92 9.00 14.22 9.73
C GLU A 92 7.88 15.25 9.53
N ALA A 93 7.00 15.02 8.56
CA ALA A 93 5.85 15.89 8.30
C ALA A 93 4.69 15.72 9.31
N TYR A 94 4.81 14.84 10.32
CA TYR A 94 3.74 14.61 11.29
C TYR A 94 3.41 15.87 12.11
N LEU A 95 4.42 16.65 12.46
CA LEU A 95 4.22 17.97 13.05
C LEU A 95 4.53 19.04 12.00
N PRO A 96 3.64 20.05 11.83
CA PRO A 96 3.94 21.15 10.94
C PRO A 96 5.20 21.87 11.43
N THR A 97 6.04 22.32 10.50
CA THR A 97 7.24 23.09 10.84
C THR A 97 6.82 24.37 11.56
N PRO A 98 7.25 24.59 12.82
CA PRO A 98 6.80 25.75 13.57
C PRO A 98 7.37 27.01 12.93
N ILE A 99 6.47 27.92 12.56
CA ILE A 99 6.86 29.26 12.09
C ILE A 99 7.47 29.99 13.30
N LYS A 100 8.75 30.37 13.19
CA LYS A 100 9.50 30.96 14.29
C LYS A 100 9.17 32.45 14.47
N PHE A 101 7.90 32.77 14.73
CA PHE A 101 7.42 34.14 14.97
C PHE A 101 8.19 34.85 16.10
N GLY A 102 8.65 34.10 17.10
CA GLY A 102 9.47 34.64 18.19
C GLY A 102 10.85 35.19 17.78
N LYS A 103 11.30 34.98 16.53
CA LYS A 103 12.53 35.59 16.00
C LYS A 103 12.28 36.93 15.31
N HIS A 104 11.04 37.24 14.94
CA HIS A 104 10.71 38.51 14.31
C HIS A 104 10.92 39.66 15.32
N PRO A 105 11.64 40.73 14.97
CA PRO A 105 12.06 41.75 15.94
C PRO A 105 10.87 42.41 16.65
N VAL A 106 9.82 42.74 15.90
CA VAL A 106 8.60 43.40 16.44
C VAL A 106 7.86 42.48 17.41
N ILE A 107 7.61 41.22 17.02
CA ILE A 107 6.86 40.27 17.85
C ILE A 107 7.64 39.96 19.13
N ARG A 108 8.97 39.84 19.02
CA ARG A 108 9.84 39.60 20.15
C ARG A 108 9.83 40.74 21.16
N GLN A 109 9.83 41.99 20.71
CA GLN A 109 9.76 43.17 21.58
C GLN A 109 8.46 43.17 22.39
N VAL A 110 7.31 43.03 21.71
CA VAL A 110 5.99 42.98 22.34
C VAL A 110 5.90 41.85 23.38
N LEU A 111 6.28 40.62 23.01
CA LEU A 111 6.26 39.48 23.93
C LEU A 111 7.16 39.67 25.15
N ASN A 112 8.29 40.37 24.98
CA ASN A 112 9.20 40.66 26.09
C ASN A 112 8.61 41.74 27.01
N GLU A 113 8.00 42.78 26.47
CA GLU A 113 7.33 43.84 27.23
C GLU A 113 6.22 43.26 28.09
N GLU A 114 5.30 42.48 27.50
CA GLU A 114 4.22 41.80 28.23
C GLU A 114 4.78 40.88 29.34
N ARG A 115 5.88 40.18 29.07
CA ARG A 115 6.53 39.32 30.05
C ARG A 115 7.10 40.13 31.21
N LEU A 116 7.74 41.26 30.94
CA LEU A 116 8.32 42.14 31.95
C LEU A 116 7.22 42.78 32.82
N GLU A 117 6.13 43.22 32.21
CA GLU A 117 4.96 43.77 32.91
C GLU A 117 4.34 42.73 33.87
N LYS A 118 4.10 41.51 33.37
CA LYS A 118 3.60 40.40 34.19
C LYS A 118 4.53 40.10 35.37
N MET A 119 5.85 40.11 35.14
CA MET A 119 6.82 39.93 36.21
C MET A 119 6.80 41.09 37.22
N ALA A 120 6.67 42.34 36.77
CA ALA A 120 6.61 43.50 37.65
C ALA A 120 5.39 43.45 38.56
N VAL A 121 4.22 43.10 38.02
CA VAL A 121 2.99 42.88 38.81
C VAL A 121 3.18 41.74 39.81
N ASN A 122 3.70 40.58 39.40
CA ASN A 122 3.92 39.45 40.31
C ASN A 122 4.93 39.77 41.41
N ARG A 123 5.94 40.58 41.13
CA ARG A 123 6.90 41.09 42.14
C ARG A 123 6.20 41.98 43.16
N LYS A 124 5.34 42.92 42.71
CA LYS A 124 4.54 43.78 43.60
C LYS A 124 3.61 42.96 44.50
N LEU A 125 3.03 41.88 43.97
CA LEU A 125 2.13 40.98 44.71
C LEU A 125 2.86 39.98 45.61
N GLY A 126 4.19 39.94 45.63
CA GLY A 126 4.97 38.94 46.38
C GLY A 126 4.85 37.50 45.82
N LYS A 127 4.26 37.33 44.63
CA LYS A 127 4.07 36.04 43.95
C LYS A 127 5.16 35.75 42.91
N ALA A 128 6.19 36.58 42.85
CA ALA A 128 7.30 36.36 41.94
C ALA A 128 8.05 35.07 42.28
N PRO A 129 8.56 34.35 41.27
CA PRO A 129 9.37 33.17 41.52
C PRO A 129 10.59 33.55 42.37
N PRO A 130 10.92 32.78 43.42
CA PRO A 130 12.06 33.08 44.26
C PRO A 130 13.35 32.98 43.46
N PRO A 131 14.40 33.70 43.87
CA PRO A 131 15.71 33.56 43.27
C PRO A 131 16.22 32.11 43.39
N LYS A 132 16.98 31.69 42.38
CA LYS A 132 17.51 30.33 42.25
C LYS A 132 18.21 29.92 43.56
N GLY A 133 17.83 28.76 44.09
CA GLY A 133 18.41 28.21 45.33
C GLY A 133 17.73 28.66 46.64
N GLN A 134 16.86 29.67 46.64
CA GLN A 134 16.17 30.14 47.86
C GLN A 134 14.81 29.48 48.12
N GLY A 135 14.46 28.43 47.35
CA GLY A 135 13.22 27.67 47.54
C GLY A 135 13.25 26.75 48.78
N LYS A 136 12.47 25.68 48.72
CA LYS A 136 12.18 24.74 49.83
C LYS A 136 13.39 24.28 50.67
N ARG A 137 14.61 24.26 50.11
CA ARG A 137 15.83 23.86 50.81
C ARG A 137 16.31 24.87 51.87
N LYS A 138 16.07 26.18 51.68
CA LYS A 138 16.46 27.23 52.65
C LYS A 138 15.58 27.22 53.90
N ALA A 139 14.30 26.86 53.75
CA ALA A 139 13.34 26.79 54.86
C ALA A 139 13.58 25.63 55.84
N LYS A 140 14.39 24.63 55.46
CA LYS A 140 14.75 23.48 56.32
C LYS A 140 15.88 23.78 57.33
N LYS A 141 16.38 25.02 57.43
CA LYS A 141 17.23 25.44 58.55
C LYS A 141 16.35 25.79 59.76
N LYS A 142 15.87 24.76 60.45
CA LYS A 142 15.41 24.78 61.84
C LYS A 142 15.62 23.38 62.41
#